data_AF-A0A356KRW9-F1
#
_entry.id   AF-A0A356KRW9-F1
#
_cell.length_a   1.000
_cell.length_b   1.000
_cell.length_c   1.000
_cell.angle_alpha   90.00
_cell.angle_beta   90.00
_cell.angle_gamma   90.00
#
_symmetry.space_group_name_H-M   'P 1'
#
loop_
_entity.id
_entity.type
_entity.pdbx_description
1 polymer ?
#
loop_
_entity_poly.entity_id
_entity_poly.type
_entity_poly.pdbx_seq_one_letter_code
_entity_poly.pdbx_strand_id
1 'polypeptide(L)'
;MGDVLLLSGGLDSTALAFQLKPPHAVVIDYGQVTARGEIVAARAVAEALAIPITVIEVDCRSVGSGLLAHQPTPAHSPSAEWWPFRNQLLASLAGAWAVSSAQKIETLLFGTVATDSFHRDGTKEFFTALNELMRAQEGGVGVAAPAIEKTSAALVREAEIPDSVLAWTHSCHRASVACGDCPGCAKRQEVLLELGRLQ
;
A
#
# COMPACT_ATOMS: atom_id res chain seq x y z
N MET A 1 19.64 3.95 11.07
CA MET A 1 19.08 3.41 9.83
C MET A 1 17.76 2.78 10.19
N GLY A 2 16.71 3.09 9.46
CA GLY A 2 15.37 2.67 9.82
C GLY A 2 14.55 2.30 8.59
N ASP A 3 13.55 1.48 8.84
CA ASP A 3 12.59 1.08 7.82
C ASP A 3 11.44 2.09 7.77
N VAL A 4 10.95 2.35 6.57
CA VAL A 4 9.78 3.21 6.34
C VAL A 4 8.69 2.37 5.69
N LEU A 5 7.50 2.41 6.26
CA LEU A 5 6.35 1.71 5.68
C LEU A 5 5.62 2.60 4.68
N LEU A 6 5.36 2.08 3.47
CA LEU A 6 4.36 2.67 2.59
C LEU A 6 2.97 2.32 3.12
N LEU A 7 2.36 3.27 3.82
CA LEU A 7 1.07 3.14 4.50
C LEU A 7 -0.04 3.71 3.60
N SER A 8 -0.76 2.84 2.88
CA SER A 8 -1.89 3.26 2.04
C SER A 8 -3.18 3.50 2.83
N GLY A 9 -3.23 3.08 4.10
CA GLY A 9 -4.46 3.09 4.90
C GLY A 9 -5.41 1.92 4.59
N GLY A 10 -5.02 0.99 3.72
CA GLY A 10 -5.73 -0.27 3.50
C GLY A 10 -5.49 -1.30 4.60
N LEU A 11 -6.28 -2.38 4.61
CA LEU A 11 -6.20 -3.48 5.58
C LEU A 11 -4.77 -4.00 5.75
N ASP A 12 -4.12 -4.36 4.64
CA ASP A 12 -2.81 -5.03 4.66
C ASP A 12 -1.71 -4.11 5.22
N SER A 13 -1.62 -2.89 4.70
CA SER A 13 -0.65 -1.89 5.19
C SER A 13 -0.88 -1.51 6.66
N THR A 14 -2.14 -1.49 7.11
CA THR A 14 -2.51 -1.19 8.50
C THR A 14 -2.11 -2.34 9.42
N ALA A 15 -2.36 -3.58 9.02
CA ALA A 15 -1.94 -4.76 9.78
C ALA A 15 -0.41 -4.84 9.89
N LEU A 16 0.33 -4.53 8.82
CA LEU A 16 1.78 -4.39 8.88
C LEU A 16 2.24 -3.25 9.78
N ALA A 17 1.59 -2.08 9.73
CA ALA A 17 1.92 -0.96 10.61
C ALA A 17 1.76 -1.36 12.09
N PHE A 18 0.68 -2.08 12.41
CA PHE A 18 0.42 -2.58 13.75
C PHE A 18 1.46 -3.62 14.20
N GLN A 19 1.79 -4.57 13.31
CA GLN A 19 2.74 -5.65 13.59
C GLN A 19 4.18 -5.14 13.74
N LEU A 20 4.62 -4.27 12.83
CA LEU A 20 6.02 -3.85 12.72
C LEU A 20 6.34 -2.58 13.50
N LYS A 21 5.35 -1.72 13.76
CA LYS A 21 5.50 -0.42 14.44
C LYS A 21 6.68 0.38 13.87
N PRO A 22 6.69 0.65 12.55
CA PRO A 22 7.80 1.33 11.91
C PRO A 22 8.02 2.72 12.52
N PRO A 23 9.27 3.21 12.58
CA PRO A 23 9.57 4.53 13.12
C PRO A 23 8.99 5.68 12.29
N HIS A 24 8.63 5.43 11.03
CA HIS A 24 8.03 6.40 10.11
C HIS A 24 7.20 5.69 9.05
N ALA A 25 6.14 6.36 8.57
CA ALA A 25 5.32 5.90 7.46
C ALA A 25 5.20 6.97 6.36
N VAL A 26 4.97 6.51 5.13
CA VAL A 26 4.77 7.36 3.97
C VAL A 26 3.48 6.97 3.26
N VAL A 27 2.66 7.97 2.93
CA VAL A 27 1.55 7.85 1.98
C VAL A 27 1.99 8.51 0.68
N ILE A 28 1.67 7.90 -0.46
CA ILE A 28 1.96 8.47 -1.77
C ILE A 28 0.63 8.72 -2.49
N ASP A 29 0.32 10.00 -2.68
CA ASP A 29 -0.66 10.44 -3.66
C ASP A 29 0.07 10.58 -5.00
N TYR A 30 -0.10 9.57 -5.86
CA TYR A 30 0.41 9.57 -7.23
C TYR A 30 -0.66 10.06 -8.23
N GLY A 31 -1.73 10.71 -7.73
CA GLY A 31 -2.87 11.18 -8.52
C GLY A 31 -4.00 10.16 -8.67
N GLN A 32 -4.00 9.08 -7.87
CA GLN A 32 -5.08 8.09 -7.84
C GLN A 32 -6.37 8.70 -7.30
N VAL A 33 -7.51 8.26 -7.84
CA VAL A 33 -8.84 8.78 -7.47
C VAL A 33 -9.18 8.55 -5.99
N THR A 34 -8.53 7.58 -5.38
CA THR A 34 -8.72 7.15 -3.99
C THR A 34 -7.85 7.91 -3.00
N ALA A 35 -6.91 8.75 -3.46
CA ALA A 35 -5.85 9.33 -2.64
C ALA A 35 -6.36 10.02 -1.38
N ARG A 36 -7.43 10.83 -1.49
CA ARG A 36 -8.02 11.50 -0.33
C ARG A 36 -8.53 10.51 0.73
N GLY A 37 -9.14 9.40 0.32
CA GLY A 37 -9.62 8.36 1.25
C GLY A 37 -8.47 7.61 1.90
N GLU A 38 -7.47 7.23 1.10
CA GLU A 38 -6.23 6.58 1.54
C GLU A 38 -5.47 7.45 2.55
N ILE A 39 -5.29 8.75 2.29
CA ILE A 39 -4.61 9.69 3.20
C ILE A 39 -5.35 9.83 4.53
N VAL A 40 -6.69 9.97 4.50
CA VAL A 40 -7.49 10.08 5.73
C VAL A 40 -7.34 8.81 6.58
N ALA A 41 -7.48 7.64 5.95
CA ALA A 41 -7.32 6.35 6.62
C ALA A 41 -5.89 6.18 7.19
N ALA A 42 -4.87 6.44 6.37
CA ALA A 42 -3.47 6.32 6.77
C ALA A 42 -3.12 7.25 7.93
N ARG A 43 -3.62 8.49 7.93
CA ARG A 43 -3.43 9.43 9.05
C ARG A 43 -4.07 8.95 10.33
N ALA A 44 -5.32 8.46 10.27
CA ALA A 44 -6.02 7.96 11.44
C ALA A 44 -5.34 6.70 12.03
N VAL A 45 -4.87 5.80 11.17
CA VAL A 45 -4.06 4.63 11.58
C VAL A 45 -2.75 5.08 12.22
N ALA A 46 -2.02 5.99 11.57
CA ALA A 46 -0.74 6.48 12.07
C ALA A 46 -0.90 7.19 13.41
N GLU A 47 -1.95 7.99 13.59
CA GLU A 47 -2.29 8.64 14.87
C GLU A 47 -2.59 7.59 15.95
N ALA A 48 -3.43 6.60 15.65
CA ALA A 48 -3.77 5.54 16.60
C ALA A 48 -2.55 4.71 17.06
N LEU A 49 -1.51 4.62 16.21
CA LEU A 49 -0.28 3.87 16.48
C LEU A 49 0.90 4.76 16.88
N ALA A 50 0.70 6.08 17.00
CA ALA A 50 1.75 7.07 17.24
C ALA A 50 2.94 6.97 16.26
N ILE A 51 2.65 6.69 14.97
CA ILE A 51 3.64 6.61 13.90
C ILE A 51 3.71 7.97 13.18
N PRO A 52 4.89 8.61 13.10
CA PRO A 52 5.10 9.78 12.26
C PRO A 52 4.79 9.47 10.78
N ILE A 53 4.07 10.37 10.10
CA ILE A 53 3.65 10.15 8.72
C ILE A 53 4.02 11.32 7.80
N THR A 54 4.51 10.99 6.61
CA THR A 54 4.73 11.95 5.52
C THR A 54 3.79 11.63 4.35
N VAL A 55 3.25 12.67 3.71
CA VAL A 55 2.50 12.52 2.46
C VAL A 55 3.38 13.06 1.33
N ILE A 56 3.58 12.24 0.31
CA ILE A 56 4.25 12.61 -0.94
C ILE A 56 3.16 12.78 -1.99
N GLU A 57 3.14 13.93 -2.67
CA GLU A 57 2.17 14.24 -3.71
C GLU A 57 2.88 14.42 -5.05
N VAL A 58 2.53 13.60 -6.04
CA VAL A 58 3.10 13.63 -7.41
C VAL A 58 2.00 13.30 -8.41
N ASP A 59 1.67 14.22 -9.32
CA ASP A 59 0.65 13.94 -10.33
C ASP A 59 1.17 13.01 -11.44
N CYS A 60 0.80 11.73 -11.36
CA CYS A 60 1.14 10.71 -12.36
C CYS A 60 -0.05 10.33 -13.25
N ARG A 61 -1.16 11.09 -13.23
CA ARG A 61 -2.40 10.72 -13.95
C ARG A 61 -2.22 10.54 -15.45
N SER A 62 -1.23 11.20 -16.05
CA SER A 62 -0.90 11.06 -17.48
C SER A 62 -0.43 9.67 -17.89
N VAL A 63 0.02 8.84 -16.94
CA VAL A 63 0.47 7.46 -17.17
C VAL A 63 -0.43 6.41 -16.48
N GLY A 64 -1.52 6.84 -15.85
CA GLY A 64 -2.47 5.97 -15.19
C GLY A 64 -3.46 5.32 -16.16
N SER A 65 -4.10 4.22 -15.72
CA SER A 65 -5.19 3.58 -16.46
C SER A 65 -6.22 2.97 -15.51
N GLY A 66 -7.39 2.60 -16.05
CA GLY A 66 -8.41 1.87 -15.29
C GLY A 66 -9.10 2.69 -14.19
N LEU A 67 -9.72 1.98 -13.23
CA LEU A 67 -10.57 2.57 -12.20
C LEU A 67 -9.83 3.59 -11.34
N LEU A 68 -8.57 3.30 -10.98
CA LEU A 68 -7.76 4.18 -10.13
C LEU A 68 -7.37 5.50 -10.80
N ALA A 69 -7.47 5.60 -12.12
CA ALA A 69 -7.19 6.81 -12.90
C ALA A 69 -8.44 7.47 -13.49
N HIS A 70 -9.63 6.86 -13.34
CA HIS A 70 -10.83 7.19 -14.13
C HIS A 70 -10.56 7.22 -15.65
N GLN A 71 -9.77 6.27 -16.14
CA GLN A 71 -9.42 6.14 -17.56
C GLN A 71 -9.85 4.78 -18.12
N PRO A 72 -9.94 4.64 -19.45
CA PRO A 72 -10.19 3.33 -20.06
C PRO A 72 -9.17 2.30 -19.60
N THR A 73 -9.63 1.06 -19.38
CA THR A 73 -8.78 -0.07 -19.04
C THR A 73 -8.21 -0.68 -20.33
N PRO A 74 -6.88 -0.71 -20.54
CA PRO A 74 -6.27 -1.38 -21.69
C PRO A 74 -6.66 -2.86 -21.78
N ALA A 75 -6.74 -3.42 -22.99
CA ALA A 75 -7.17 -4.81 -23.19
C ALA A 75 -6.27 -5.87 -22.51
N HIS A 76 -5.00 -5.53 -22.26
CA HIS A 76 -4.03 -6.40 -21.58
C HIS A 76 -4.00 -6.20 -20.05
N SER A 77 -4.93 -5.43 -19.49
CA SER A 77 -4.98 -5.19 -18.04
C SER A 77 -5.44 -6.45 -17.30
N PRO A 78 -4.76 -6.86 -16.23
CA PRO A 78 -5.15 -8.02 -15.43
C PRO A 78 -6.43 -7.78 -14.60
N SER A 79 -6.78 -6.51 -14.34
CA SER A 79 -8.02 -6.13 -13.63
C SER A 79 -8.46 -4.71 -13.97
N ALA A 80 -9.67 -4.34 -13.54
CA ALA A 80 -10.26 -3.04 -13.83
C ALA A 80 -9.54 -1.89 -13.10
N GLU A 81 -9.05 -2.14 -11.89
CA GLU A 81 -8.31 -1.20 -11.03
C GLU A 81 -6.82 -1.10 -11.37
N TRP A 82 -6.33 -1.86 -12.34
CA TRP A 82 -4.91 -1.93 -12.63
C TRP A 82 -4.34 -0.59 -13.09
N TRP A 83 -3.33 -0.12 -12.34
CA TRP A 83 -2.46 1.00 -12.70
C TRP A 83 -1.12 0.46 -13.21
N PRO A 84 -0.65 0.86 -14.41
CA PRO A 84 0.57 0.32 -14.99
C PRO A 84 1.80 0.63 -14.13
N PHE A 85 2.65 -0.38 -13.89
CA PHE A 85 3.93 -0.22 -13.15
C PHE A 85 3.76 0.34 -11.73
N ARG A 86 2.60 0.14 -11.08
CA ARG A 86 2.26 0.82 -9.83
C ARG A 86 3.30 0.62 -8.73
N ASN A 87 3.66 -0.62 -8.38
CA ASN A 87 4.61 -0.83 -7.29
C ASN A 87 6.02 -0.33 -7.63
N GLN A 88 6.42 -0.38 -8.90
CA GLN A 88 7.69 0.22 -9.35
C GLN A 88 7.68 1.76 -9.23
N LEU A 89 6.58 2.40 -9.64
CA LEU A 89 6.38 3.84 -9.54
C LEU A 89 6.46 4.28 -8.07
N LEU A 90 5.68 3.62 -7.21
CA LEU A 90 5.66 3.89 -5.77
C LEU A 90 7.05 3.72 -5.13
N ALA A 91 7.78 2.65 -5.49
CA ALA A 91 9.13 2.44 -5.00
C ALA A 91 10.09 3.54 -5.45
N SER A 92 10.00 3.96 -6.71
CA SER A 92 10.85 5.03 -7.26
C SER A 92 10.58 6.38 -6.58
N LEU A 93 9.30 6.72 -6.39
CA LEU A 93 8.90 7.96 -5.70
C LEU A 93 9.34 7.94 -4.22
N ALA A 94 9.10 6.83 -3.52
CA ALA A 94 9.52 6.65 -2.13
C ALA A 94 11.05 6.66 -1.99
N GLY A 95 11.80 6.06 -2.92
CA GLY A 95 13.25 6.06 -2.94
C GLY A 95 13.83 7.45 -3.15
N ALA A 96 13.30 8.19 -4.13
CA ALA A 96 13.70 9.58 -4.37
C ALA A 96 13.45 10.45 -3.13
N TRP A 97 12.28 10.31 -2.50
CA TRP A 97 12.00 10.96 -1.23
C TRP A 97 12.98 10.53 -0.14
N ALA A 98 13.24 9.24 0.03
CA ALA A 98 14.10 8.71 1.06
C ALA A 98 15.52 9.28 0.98
N VAL A 99 16.09 9.33 -0.23
CA VAL A 99 17.42 9.91 -0.49
C VAL A 99 17.44 11.43 -0.28
N SER A 100 16.38 12.12 -0.68
CA SER A 100 16.27 13.58 -0.48
C SER A 100 15.99 13.97 0.98
N SER A 101 15.47 13.03 1.78
CA SER A 101 15.19 13.25 3.18
C SER A 101 16.50 13.35 3.97
N ALA A 102 16.53 14.18 5.01
CA ALA A 102 17.67 14.19 5.95
C ALA A 102 17.74 12.91 6.82
N GLN A 103 16.86 11.94 6.60
CA GLN A 103 16.77 10.71 7.38
C GLN A 103 17.63 9.60 6.76
N LYS A 104 18.24 8.77 7.62
CA LYS A 104 18.95 7.56 7.17
C LYS A 104 17.97 6.40 7.02
N ILE A 105 17.31 6.31 5.88
CA ILE A 105 16.37 5.24 5.54
C ILE A 105 17.12 4.10 4.86
N GLU A 106 16.85 2.86 5.29
CA GLU A 106 17.51 1.67 4.74
C GLU A 106 16.57 0.85 3.85
N THR A 107 15.34 0.63 4.31
CA THR A 107 14.37 -0.21 3.60
C THR A 107 13.01 0.47 3.51
N LEU A 108 12.38 0.38 2.34
CA LEU A 108 10.99 0.74 2.12
C LEU A 108 10.13 -0.53 2.20
N LEU A 109 9.19 -0.57 3.12
CA LEU A 109 8.32 -1.72 3.35
C LEU A 109 7.01 -1.56 2.57
N PHE A 110 6.63 -2.61 1.85
CA PHE A 110 5.40 -2.68 1.06
C PHE A 110 4.40 -3.65 1.70
N GLY A 111 3.11 -3.27 1.60
CA GLY A 111 1.97 -4.07 2.06
C GLY A 111 1.45 -5.11 1.09
N THR A 112 2.30 -5.63 0.20
CA THR A 112 1.93 -6.69 -0.75
C THR A 112 1.69 -8.01 -0.03
N VAL A 113 0.60 -8.70 -0.37
CA VAL A 113 0.20 -10.00 0.19
C VAL A 113 0.13 -11.09 -0.89
N ALA A 114 0.00 -12.35 -0.48
CA ALA A 114 0.03 -13.50 -1.40
C ALA A 114 -1.01 -13.43 -2.53
N THR A 115 -2.20 -12.88 -2.25
CA THR A 115 -3.26 -12.73 -3.25
C THR A 115 -2.92 -11.71 -4.33
N ASP A 116 -1.97 -10.80 -4.09
CA ASP A 116 -1.60 -9.76 -5.05
C ASP A 116 -0.71 -10.28 -6.18
N SER A 117 -0.29 -11.56 -6.10
CA SER A 117 0.48 -12.25 -7.14
C SER A 117 -0.24 -12.38 -8.49
N PHE A 118 -1.53 -12.07 -8.56
CA PHE A 118 -2.24 -11.91 -9.84
C PHE A 118 -1.70 -10.72 -10.66
N HIS A 119 -1.09 -9.74 -10.00
CA HIS A 119 -0.28 -8.70 -10.61
C HIS A 119 1.19 -9.10 -10.61
N ARG A 120 1.87 -8.90 -11.75
CA ARG A 120 3.32 -9.21 -11.86
C ARG A 120 4.16 -8.40 -10.89
N ASP A 121 3.78 -7.16 -10.61
CA ASP A 121 4.48 -6.29 -9.66
C ASP A 121 4.11 -6.57 -8.19
N GLY A 122 3.29 -7.60 -7.95
CA GLY A 122 2.97 -8.15 -6.63
C GLY A 122 3.69 -9.47 -6.31
N THR A 123 4.56 -9.98 -7.19
CA THR A 123 5.25 -11.27 -6.96
C THR A 123 6.59 -11.13 -6.25
N LYS A 124 7.08 -12.24 -5.68
CA LYS A 124 8.39 -12.29 -5.01
C LYS A 124 9.53 -12.01 -5.98
N GLU A 125 9.45 -12.59 -7.17
CA GLU A 125 10.47 -12.42 -8.22
C GLU A 125 10.60 -10.95 -8.58
N PHE A 126 9.48 -10.23 -8.68
CA PHE A 126 9.49 -8.80 -8.91
C PHE A 126 10.11 -8.02 -7.75
N PHE A 127 9.73 -8.30 -6.49
CA PHE A 127 10.31 -7.61 -5.33
C PHE A 127 11.80 -7.87 -5.14
N THR A 128 12.30 -9.07 -5.50
CA THR A 128 13.73 -9.37 -5.53
C THR A 128 14.45 -8.48 -6.55
N ALA A 129 13.97 -8.46 -7.80
CA ALA A 129 14.57 -7.63 -8.85
C ALA A 129 14.48 -6.13 -8.55
N LEU A 130 13.35 -5.69 -7.99
CA LEU A 130 13.14 -4.29 -7.59
C LEU A 130 14.10 -3.89 -6.46
N ASN A 131 14.31 -4.76 -5.45
CA ASN A 131 15.26 -4.49 -4.37
C ASN A 131 16.71 -4.38 -4.88
N GLU A 132 17.13 -5.25 -5.79
CA GLU A 132 18.44 -5.15 -6.44
C GLU A 132 18.60 -3.83 -7.19
N LEU A 133 17.60 -3.45 -7.99
CA LEU A 133 17.61 -2.19 -8.74
C LEU A 133 17.65 -0.97 -7.82
N MET A 134 16.83 -0.96 -6.76
CA MET A 134 16.74 0.15 -5.81
C MET A 134 18.04 0.32 -5.02
N ARG A 135 18.67 -0.79 -4.60
CA ARG A 135 19.97 -0.76 -3.89
C ARG A 135 21.14 -0.29 -4.76
N ALA A 136 21.00 -0.36 -6.08
CA ALA A 136 22.03 0.13 -7.02
C ALA A 136 22.04 1.66 -7.18
N GLN A 137 21.06 2.38 -6.61
CA GLN A 137 21.00 3.85 -6.61
C GLN A 137 21.80 4.46 -5.46
N GLU A 138 22.11 5.76 -5.57
CA GLU A 138 22.66 6.53 -4.46
C GLU A 138 21.79 6.39 -3.20
N GLY A 139 22.43 6.30 -2.04
CA GLY A 139 21.76 6.07 -0.76
C GLY A 139 21.51 4.59 -0.44
N GLY A 140 21.55 3.69 -1.43
CA GLY A 140 21.50 2.24 -1.20
C GLY A 140 20.20 1.74 -0.56
N VAL A 141 19.09 2.47 -0.76
CA VAL A 141 17.77 2.18 -0.19
C VAL A 141 17.21 0.92 -0.84
N GLY A 142 16.84 -0.07 -0.02
CA GLY A 142 16.20 -1.31 -0.46
C GLY A 142 14.67 -1.26 -0.39
N VAL A 143 14.04 -2.32 -0.90
CA VAL A 143 12.60 -2.56 -0.71
C VAL A 143 12.36 -3.96 -0.15
N ALA A 144 11.30 -4.12 0.62
CA ALA A 144 10.85 -5.42 1.11
C ALA A 144 9.32 -5.49 1.18
N ALA A 145 8.77 -6.69 1.02
CA ALA A 145 7.35 -6.98 1.20
C ALA A 145 7.17 -8.08 2.26
N PRO A 146 7.15 -7.73 3.57
CA PRO A 146 7.19 -8.71 4.66
C PRO A 146 6.00 -9.68 4.70
N ALA A 147 4.86 -9.29 4.12
CA ALA A 147 3.64 -10.07 4.10
C ALA A 147 3.38 -10.82 2.78
N ILE A 148 4.35 -10.87 1.86
CA ILE A 148 4.14 -11.38 0.49
C ILE A 148 3.72 -12.85 0.41
N GLU A 149 3.95 -13.63 1.47
CA GLU A 149 3.52 -15.03 1.58
C GLU A 149 2.21 -15.24 2.36
N LYS A 150 1.68 -14.17 2.96
CA LYS A 150 0.50 -14.23 3.83
C LYS A 150 -0.75 -13.85 3.05
N THR A 151 -1.89 -14.44 3.38
CA THR A 151 -3.18 -13.88 2.96
C THR A 151 -3.50 -12.64 3.81
N SER A 152 -4.35 -11.74 3.30
CA SER A 152 -4.82 -10.59 4.08
C SER A 152 -5.44 -11.01 5.41
N ALA A 153 -6.26 -12.07 5.44
CA ALA A 153 -6.86 -12.57 6.66
C ALA A 153 -5.82 -13.16 7.63
N ALA A 154 -4.83 -13.93 7.15
CA ALA A 154 -3.74 -14.41 7.99
C ALA A 154 -2.96 -13.25 8.61
N LEU A 155 -2.58 -12.26 7.80
CA LEU A 155 -1.86 -11.08 8.25
C LEU A 155 -2.65 -10.29 9.32
N VAL A 156 -3.93 -10.02 9.08
CA VAL A 156 -4.78 -9.30 10.05
C VAL A 156 -4.97 -10.10 11.35
N ARG A 157 -5.13 -11.43 11.24
CA ARG A 157 -5.26 -12.33 12.40
C ARG A 157 -3.99 -12.36 13.23
N GLU A 158 -2.83 -12.51 12.60
CA GLU A 158 -1.52 -12.54 13.26
C GLU A 158 -1.13 -11.18 13.86
N ALA A 159 -1.54 -10.08 13.24
CA ALA A 159 -1.28 -8.75 13.77
C ALA A 159 -2.09 -8.46 15.05
N GLU A 160 -3.16 -9.22 15.34
CA GLU A 160 -4.06 -8.98 16.47
C GLU A 160 -4.58 -7.54 16.55
N ILE A 161 -4.74 -6.91 15.38
CA ILE A 161 -5.17 -5.52 15.26
C ILE A 161 -6.60 -5.36 15.80
N PRO A 162 -6.89 -4.36 16.66
CA PRO A 162 -8.22 -4.14 17.20
C PRO A 162 -9.18 -3.54 16.17
N ASP A 163 -10.47 -3.81 16.34
CA ASP A 163 -11.53 -3.32 15.43
C ASP A 163 -11.58 -1.80 15.33
N SER A 164 -11.22 -1.09 16.41
CA SER A 164 -11.12 0.38 16.42
C SER A 164 -10.10 0.93 15.43
N VAL A 165 -9.04 0.18 15.12
CA VAL A 165 -8.05 0.57 14.10
C VAL A 165 -8.49 0.07 12.73
N LEU A 166 -9.05 -1.14 12.62
CA LEU A 166 -9.59 -1.67 11.36
C LEU A 166 -10.72 -0.80 10.79
N ALA A 167 -11.50 -0.14 11.65
CA ALA A 167 -12.57 0.76 11.26
C ALA A 167 -12.10 1.96 10.43
N TRP A 168 -10.84 2.37 10.60
CA TRP A 168 -10.23 3.47 9.83
C TRP A 168 -9.81 3.06 8.42
N THR A 169 -9.72 1.76 8.14
CA THR A 169 -9.14 1.29 6.88
C THR A 169 -9.97 1.66 5.66
N HIS A 170 -9.30 2.07 4.59
CA HIS A 170 -9.90 2.38 3.30
C HIS A 170 -9.41 1.39 2.23
N SER A 171 -10.34 0.77 1.51
CA SER A 171 -10.03 -0.21 0.46
C SER A 171 -10.81 0.05 -0.82
N CYS A 172 -11.53 1.17 -0.92
CA CYS A 172 -12.33 1.46 -2.11
C CYS A 172 -11.41 1.84 -3.27
N HIS A 173 -11.69 1.34 -4.48
CA HIS A 173 -10.92 1.67 -5.69
C HIS A 173 -11.56 2.81 -6.52
N ARG A 174 -12.66 3.42 -6.06
CA ARG A 174 -13.45 4.39 -6.85
C ARG A 174 -13.66 5.74 -6.20
N ALA A 175 -13.61 5.81 -4.87
CA ALA A 175 -14.00 7.00 -4.15
C ALA A 175 -13.27 7.11 -2.81
N SER A 176 -13.25 8.32 -2.25
CA SER A 176 -12.71 8.58 -0.91
C SER A 176 -13.57 8.00 0.21
N VAL A 177 -14.81 7.61 -0.09
CA VAL A 177 -15.73 6.90 0.81
C VAL A 177 -16.00 5.53 0.20
N ALA A 178 -16.11 4.50 1.05
CA ALA A 178 -16.37 3.13 0.59
C ALA A 178 -17.68 3.06 -0.22
N CYS A 179 -17.58 2.65 -1.49
CA CYS A 179 -18.76 2.54 -2.36
C CYS A 179 -19.57 1.26 -2.12
N GLY A 180 -18.97 0.23 -1.52
CA GLY A 180 -19.63 -1.02 -1.11
C GLY A 180 -19.61 -2.15 -2.13
N ASP A 181 -19.24 -1.88 -3.38
CA ASP A 181 -19.43 -2.79 -4.51
C ASP A 181 -18.26 -2.83 -5.53
N CYS A 182 -17.16 -2.09 -5.30
CA CYS A 182 -15.95 -2.21 -6.12
C CYS A 182 -15.07 -3.41 -5.68
N PRO A 183 -14.12 -3.87 -6.51
CA PRO A 183 -13.25 -5.00 -6.18
C PRO A 183 -12.57 -4.88 -4.80
N GLY A 184 -12.03 -3.70 -4.46
CA GLY A 184 -11.42 -3.49 -3.16
C GLY A 184 -12.39 -3.47 -1.97
N CYS A 185 -13.65 -3.02 -2.15
CA CYS A 185 -14.69 -3.15 -1.13
C CYS A 185 -15.11 -4.62 -0.93
N ALA A 186 -15.25 -5.37 -2.02
CA ALA A 186 -15.57 -6.80 -1.98
C ALA A 186 -14.46 -7.59 -1.25
N LYS A 187 -13.18 -7.42 -1.65
CA LYS A 187 -12.03 -8.04 -0.97
C LYS A 187 -12.01 -7.71 0.53
N ARG A 188 -12.27 -6.45 0.91
CA ARG A 188 -12.35 -6.04 2.32
C ARG A 188 -13.46 -6.79 3.07
N GLN A 189 -14.66 -6.87 2.49
CA GLN A 189 -15.78 -7.57 3.11
C GLN A 189 -15.50 -9.06 3.28
N GLU A 190 -14.96 -9.72 2.25
CA GLU A 190 -14.57 -11.13 2.28
C GLU A 190 -13.56 -11.41 3.41
N VAL A 191 -12.52 -10.59 3.53
CA VAL A 191 -11.51 -10.72 4.60
C VAL A 191 -12.14 -10.54 5.98
N LEU A 192 -12.99 -9.53 6.18
CA LEU A 192 -13.62 -9.30 7.48
C LEU A 192 -14.65 -10.38 7.84
N LEU A 193 -15.35 -10.95 6.86
CA LEU A 193 -16.24 -12.10 7.05
C LEU A 193 -15.44 -13.35 7.44
N GLU A 194 -14.32 -13.63 6.76
CA GLU A 194 -13.44 -14.76 7.10
C GLU A 194 -12.89 -14.64 8.53
N LEU A 195 -12.67 -13.42 9.00
CA LEU A 195 -12.20 -13.13 10.35
C LEU A 195 -13.31 -13.12 11.40
N GLY A 196 -14.58 -13.23 11.02
CA GLY A 196 -15.72 -13.09 11.94
C GLY A 196 -15.90 -11.68 12.51
N ARG A 197 -15.43 -10.65 11.80
CA ARG A 197 -15.43 -9.24 12.21
C ARG A 197 -16.45 -8.38 11.46
N LEU A 198 -17.19 -8.97 10.54
CA LEU A 198 -18.36 -8.38 9.90
C LEU A 198 -19.56 -9.25 10.28
N GLN A 199 -20.49 -8.70 11.05
CA GLN A 199 -21.75 -9.36 11.45
C GLN A 199 -22.94 -8.67 10.78
#